data_AF-A0A7W1EJI8-F1
#
_entry.id   AF-A0A7W1EJI8-F1
#
_cell.length_a   1.000
_cell.length_b   1.000
_cell.length_c   1.000
_cell.angle_alpha   90.00
_cell.angle_beta   90.00
_cell.angle_gamma   90.00
#
_symmetry.space_group_name_H-M   'P 1'
#
loop_
_entity.id
_entity.type
_entity.pdbx_description
1 polymer ?
#
loop_
_entity_poly.entity_id
_entity_poly.type
_entity_poly.pdbx_seq_one_letter_code
_entity_poly.pdbx_strand_id
1 'polypeptide(L)'
;MENQSRVHGSIFFLLKKFVIHNYSEAMWLQLNQESGIDETKFEMTHNYPLSDIEAIINRASVHTGFSGARLQETFGEYLVPDLFTLYKSYLNPAWKTFDVLEQTENVMHGAVRKLNSTATPPGVKRYKGER
;
A
#
# COMPACT_ATOMS: atom_id res chain seq x y z
N MET A 1 -1.03 20.44 13.87
CA MET A 1 -0.06 19.96 12.87
C MET A 1 -0.81 19.02 11.97
N GLU A 2 -0.95 19.36 10.70
CA GLU A 2 -1.58 18.49 9.71
C GLU A 2 -0.81 17.17 9.70
N ASN A 3 -1.47 16.08 10.09
CA ASN A 3 -0.87 14.76 10.05
C ASN A 3 -0.78 14.37 8.57
N GLN A 4 0.28 14.81 7.90
CA GLN A 4 0.52 14.46 6.50
C GLN A 4 0.60 12.94 6.44
N SER A 5 -0.41 12.31 5.82
CA SER A 5 -0.42 10.86 5.65
C SER A 5 0.85 10.43 4.92
N ARG A 6 1.60 9.52 5.53
CA ARG A 6 2.83 8.98 4.96
C ARG A 6 2.62 7.53 4.55
N VAL A 7 3.40 7.09 3.57
CA VAL A 7 3.37 5.74 3.04
C VAL A 7 4.76 5.15 3.23
N HIS A 8 4.80 3.96 3.83
CA HIS A 8 6.04 3.23 4.05
C HIS A 8 6.65 2.78 2.70
N GLY A 9 7.97 2.86 2.54
CA GLY A 9 8.66 2.56 1.28
C GLY A 9 8.40 1.16 0.72
N SER A 10 8.07 0.18 1.58
CA SER A 10 7.62 -1.14 1.13
C SER A 10 6.37 -1.10 0.24
N ILE A 11 5.47 -0.13 0.43
CA ILE A 11 4.29 0.03 -0.42
C ILE A 11 4.68 0.56 -1.81
N PHE A 12 5.67 1.45 -1.92
CA PHE A 12 6.22 1.87 -3.21
C PHE A 12 6.91 0.73 -3.95
N PHE A 13 7.63 -0.12 -3.22
CA PHE A 13 8.21 -1.34 -3.80
C PHE A 13 7.13 -2.27 -4.36
N LEU A 14 6.03 -2.47 -3.62
CA LEU A 14 4.88 -3.26 -4.09
C LEU A 14 4.19 -2.61 -5.28
N LEU A 15 4.07 -1.28 -5.30
CA LEU A 15 3.52 -0.54 -6.45
C LEU A 15 4.39 -0.71 -7.70
N LYS A 16 5.72 -0.63 -7.57
CA LYS A 16 6.66 -0.93 -8.65
C LYS A 16 6.44 -2.33 -9.19
N LYS A 17 6.40 -3.34 -8.31
CA LYS A 17 6.11 -4.73 -8.70
C LYS A 17 4.79 -4.86 -9.45
N PHE A 18 3.73 -4.23 -8.95
CA PHE A 18 2.41 -4.21 -9.57
C PHE A 18 2.45 -3.64 -10.99
N VAL A 19 3.06 -2.47 -11.16
CA VAL A 19 3.16 -1.80 -12.47
C VAL A 19 3.97 -2.64 -13.45
N ILE A 20 5.12 -3.16 -13.02
CA ILE A 20 5.98 -3.98 -13.89
C ILE A 20 5.28 -5.28 -14.29
N HIS A 21 4.58 -5.92 -13.34
CA HIS A 21 3.89 -7.18 -13.59
C HIS A 21 2.72 -7.04 -14.56
N ASN A 22 1.92 -5.98 -14.43
CA ASN A 22 0.71 -5.80 -15.25
C ASN A 22 0.95 -5.03 -16.54
N TYR A 23 2.04 -4.28 -16.63
CA TYR A 23 2.37 -3.42 -17.77
C TYR A 23 3.81 -3.69 -18.22
N SER A 24 4.78 -2.91 -17.73
CA SER A 24 6.19 -3.06 -18.08
C SER A 24 7.10 -2.22 -17.18
N GLU A 25 8.40 -2.51 -17.21
CA GLU A 25 9.42 -1.64 -16.61
C GLU A 25 9.48 -0.26 -17.26
N ALA A 26 9.30 -0.17 -18.58
CA ALA A 26 9.22 1.10 -19.28
C ALA A 26 8.06 1.97 -18.79
N MET A 27 6.89 1.36 -18.55
CA MET A 27 5.74 2.06 -17.95
C MET A 27 6.09 2.61 -16.56
N TRP A 28 6.75 1.81 -15.70
CA TRP A 28 7.16 2.27 -14.38
C TRP A 28 8.08 3.51 -14.45
N LEU A 29 9.08 3.49 -15.32
CA LEU A 29 10.00 4.62 -15.53
C LEU A 29 9.25 5.87 -15.99
N GLN A 30 8.36 5.72 -16.97
CA GLN A 30 7.55 6.80 -17.51
C GLN A 30 6.65 7.43 -16.44
N LEU A 31 5.97 6.61 -15.62
CA LEU A 31 5.10 7.09 -14.55
C LEU A 31 5.87 7.91 -13.50
N ASN A 32 7.08 7.48 -13.12
CA ASN A 32 7.92 8.24 -12.18
C ASN A 32 8.33 9.59 -12.77
N GLN A 33 8.81 9.60 -14.01
CA GLN A 33 9.19 10.82 -14.71
C GLN A 33 8.03 11.82 -14.80
N GLU A 34 6.84 11.37 -15.20
CA GLU A 34 5.65 12.22 -15.34
C GLU A 34 5.05 12.67 -13.99
N SER A 35 5.35 11.94 -12.92
CA SER A 35 4.95 12.27 -11.55
C SER A 35 5.95 13.21 -10.86
N GLY A 36 7.10 13.50 -11.49
CA GLY A 36 8.18 14.27 -10.88
C GLY A 36 8.85 13.54 -9.71
N ILE A 37 8.73 12.21 -9.68
CA ILE A 37 9.29 11.37 -8.62
C ILE A 37 10.55 10.71 -9.15
N ASP A 38 11.61 10.77 -8.36
CA ASP A 38 12.86 10.07 -8.65
C ASP A 38 12.78 8.66 -8.07
N GLU A 39 12.70 7.67 -8.95
CA GLU A 39 12.54 6.26 -8.58
C GLU A 39 13.69 5.69 -7.75
N THR A 40 14.86 6.32 -7.77
CA THR A 40 16.03 5.90 -6.99
C THR A 40 15.88 6.22 -5.50
N LYS A 41 14.87 7.02 -5.14
CA LYS A 41 14.66 7.50 -3.78
C LYS A 41 13.92 6.54 -2.87
N PHE A 42 13.32 5.45 -3.36
CA PHE A 42 12.47 4.58 -2.54
C PHE A 42 13.26 3.53 -1.76
N GLU A 43 13.73 3.94 -0.58
CA GLU A 43 14.28 3.06 0.44
C GLU A 43 13.16 2.35 1.21
N MET A 44 13.34 1.05 1.47
CA MET A 44 12.29 0.23 2.09
C MET A 44 11.88 0.68 3.50
N THR A 45 12.79 1.31 4.25
CA THR A 45 12.60 1.68 5.66
C THR A 45 12.20 3.14 5.86
N HIS A 46 12.12 3.92 4.78
CA HIS A 46 11.74 5.33 4.82
C HIS A 46 10.23 5.50 4.59
N ASN A 47 9.69 6.67 4.96
CA ASN A 47 8.29 7.02 4.71
C ASN A 47 8.21 8.20 3.77
N TYR A 48 7.32 8.14 2.78
CA TYR A 48 7.13 9.17 1.76
C TYR A 48 5.74 9.81 1.90
N PRO A 49 5.52 11.03 1.37
CA PRO A 49 4.18 11.61 1.29
C PRO A 49 3.19 10.71 0.56
N LEU A 50 1.94 10.65 1.05
CA LEU A 50 0.85 9.97 0.33
C LEU A 50 0.66 10.55 -1.08
N SER A 51 0.87 11.86 -1.26
CA SER A 51 0.77 12.52 -2.56
C SER A 51 1.65 11.89 -3.64
N ASP A 52 2.77 11.26 -3.27
CA ASP A 52 3.67 10.63 -4.22
C ASP A 52 3.05 9.36 -4.82
N ILE A 53 2.35 8.55 -4.00
CA ILE A 53 1.63 7.38 -4.52
C ILE A 53 0.44 7.80 -5.37
N GLU A 54 -0.27 8.85 -4.95
CA GLU A 54 -1.41 9.40 -5.68
C GLU A 54 -0.99 9.95 -7.05
N ALA A 55 0.16 10.62 -7.13
CA ALA A 55 0.71 11.11 -8.40
C ALA A 55 0.96 9.97 -9.38
N ILE A 56 1.59 8.87 -8.94
CA ILE A 56 1.86 7.70 -9.79
C ILE A 56 0.55 7.07 -10.27
N ILE A 57 -0.42 6.87 -9.37
CA ILE A 57 -1.72 6.29 -9.70
C ILE A 57 -2.49 7.18 -10.69
N ASN A 58 -2.45 8.49 -10.51
CA ASN A 58 -3.07 9.45 -11.42
C ASN A 58 -2.44 9.39 -12.83
N ARG A 59 -1.11 9.25 -12.93
CA ARG A 59 -0.45 9.04 -14.23
C ARG A 59 -0.82 7.70 -14.85
N ALA A 60 -0.86 6.63 -14.06
CA ALA A 60 -1.28 5.32 -14.53
C ALA A 60 -2.73 5.34 -15.05
N SER A 61 -3.61 6.12 -14.41
CA SER A 61 -4.99 6.32 -14.86
C SER A 61 -5.05 6.89 -16.28
N VAL A 62 -4.20 7.88 -16.59
CA VAL A 62 -4.12 8.48 -17.93
C VAL A 62 -3.63 7.47 -18.97
N HIS A 63 -2.58 6.70 -18.67
CA HIS A 63 -2.00 5.73 -19.61
C HIS A 63 -2.89 4.50 -19.88
N THR A 64 -3.63 4.06 -18.86
CA THR A 64 -4.44 2.83 -18.94
C THR A 64 -5.88 3.09 -19.33
N GLY A 65 -6.37 4.32 -19.17
CA GLY A 65 -7.79 4.67 -19.31
C GLY A 65 -8.67 4.16 -18.15
N PHE A 66 -8.10 3.49 -17.14
CA PHE A 66 -8.83 3.09 -15.94
C PHE A 66 -8.90 4.23 -14.93
N SER A 67 -9.97 4.28 -14.13
CA SER A 67 -10.07 5.25 -13.04
C SER A 67 -9.00 4.98 -11.97
N GLY A 68 -8.54 6.04 -11.30
CA GLY A 68 -7.63 5.91 -10.16
C GLY A 68 -8.16 4.97 -9.07
N ALA A 69 -9.48 5.01 -8.80
CA ALA A 69 -10.12 4.10 -7.85
C ALA A 69 -9.99 2.62 -8.24
N ARG A 70 -10.19 2.30 -9.53
CA ARG A 70 -10.03 0.93 -10.02
C ARG A 70 -8.58 0.47 -9.91
N LEU A 71 -7.62 1.35 -10.24
CA LEU A 71 -6.20 1.03 -10.11
C LEU A 71 -5.79 0.82 -8.65
N GLN A 72 -6.31 1.63 -7.72
CA GLN A 72 -6.11 1.45 -6.28
C GLN A 72 -6.67 0.11 -5.78
N GLU A 73 -7.87 -0.25 -6.21
CA GLU A 73 -8.50 -1.52 -5.85
C GLU A 73 -7.68 -2.72 -6.37
N THR A 74 -7.34 -2.74 -7.66
CA THR A 74 -6.54 -3.82 -8.25
C THR A 74 -5.12 -3.88 -7.67
N PHE A 75 -4.52 -2.74 -7.33
CA PHE A 75 -3.26 -2.71 -6.60
C PHE A 75 -3.39 -3.32 -5.20
N GLY A 76 -4.46 -2.96 -4.47
CA GLY A 76 -4.80 -3.52 -3.17
C GLY A 76 -4.98 -5.04 -3.20
N GLU A 77 -5.64 -5.57 -4.23
CA GLU A 77 -5.77 -7.02 -4.44
C GLU A 77 -4.42 -7.67 -4.72
N TYR A 78 -3.60 -7.06 -5.58
CA TYR A 78 -2.29 -7.58 -5.97
C TYR A 78 -1.32 -7.70 -4.78
N LEU A 79 -1.34 -6.74 -3.84
CA LEU A 79 -0.37 -6.68 -2.75
C LEU A 79 -0.68 -7.63 -1.59
N VAL A 80 -1.92 -8.11 -1.44
CA VAL A 80 -2.36 -8.93 -0.29
C VAL A 80 -1.52 -10.20 -0.09
N PRO A 81 -1.24 -11.02 -1.13
CA PRO A 81 -0.44 -12.23 -0.96
C PRO A 81 0.97 -11.96 -0.43
N ASP A 82 1.62 -10.89 -0.89
CA ASP A 82 2.94 -10.48 -0.42
C ASP A 82 2.90 -10.03 1.04
N LEU A 83 1.89 -9.25 1.43
CA LEU A 83 1.69 -8.86 2.84
C LEU A 83 1.42 -10.06 3.74
N PHE A 84 0.61 -11.02 3.29
CA PHE A 84 0.33 -12.24 4.06
C PHE A 84 1.57 -13.09 4.24
N THR A 85 2.43 -13.14 3.23
CA THR A 85 3.72 -13.83 3.32
C THR A 85 4.64 -13.15 4.32
N LEU A 86 4.75 -11.81 4.26
CA LEU A 86 5.60 -11.02 5.15
C LEU A 86 5.15 -11.09 6.62
N TYR A 87 3.84 -11.04 6.87
CA TYR A 87 3.26 -11.04 8.21
C TYR A 87 2.72 -12.41 8.64
N LYS A 88 3.11 -13.48 7.95
CA LYS A 88 2.58 -14.84 8.19
C LYS A 88 2.68 -15.29 9.64
N SER A 89 3.76 -14.93 10.34
CA SER A 89 3.97 -15.27 11.76
C SER A 89 2.96 -14.61 12.71
N TYR A 90 2.29 -13.55 12.26
CA TYR A 90 1.24 -12.85 13.00
C TYR A 90 -0.17 -13.33 12.63
N LEU A 91 -0.32 -14.13 11.58
CA LEU A 91 -1.60 -14.68 11.16
C LEU A 91 -1.91 -15.98 11.89
N ASN A 92 -3.15 -16.12 12.37
CA ASN A 92 -3.64 -17.40 12.85
C ASN A 92 -4.19 -18.22 11.65
N PRO A 93 -3.66 -19.43 11.39
CA PRO A 93 -4.13 -20.25 10.26
C PRO A 93 -5.60 -20.69 10.37
N ALA A 94 -6.23 -20.58 11.54
CA ALA A 94 -7.66 -20.87 11.73
C ALA A 94 -8.58 -19.69 11.36
N TRP A 95 -8.04 -18.49 11.11
CA TRP A 95 -8.84 -17.32 10.74
C TRP A 95 -9.47 -17.46 9.37
N LYS A 96 -10.76 -17.12 9.28
CA LYS A 96 -11.47 -16.91 8.01
C LYS A 96 -11.33 -15.45 7.58
N THR A 97 -11.82 -15.12 6.39
CA THR A 97 -11.73 -13.77 5.80
C THR A 97 -12.21 -12.67 6.74
N PHE A 98 -13.33 -12.87 7.44
CA PHE A 98 -13.84 -11.89 8.40
C PHE A 98 -12.89 -11.70 9.59
N ASP A 99 -12.34 -12.79 10.14
CA ASP A 99 -11.39 -12.71 11.25
C ASP A 99 -10.13 -11.95 10.85
N VAL A 100 -9.63 -12.17 9.63
CA VAL A 100 -8.50 -11.40 9.08
C VAL A 100 -8.81 -9.91 9.12
N LEU A 101 -9.95 -9.47 8.55
CA LEU A 101 -10.35 -8.06 8.52
C LEU A 101 -10.53 -7.50 9.94
N GLU A 102 -11.12 -8.29 10.83
CA GLU A 102 -11.38 -7.92 12.21
C GLU A 102 -10.07 -7.75 13.02
N GLN A 103 -9.02 -8.50 12.66
CA GLN A 103 -7.72 -8.53 13.35
C GLN A 103 -6.65 -7.68 12.66
N THR A 104 -6.91 -7.13 11.46
CA THR A 104 -5.97 -6.27 10.71
C THR A 104 -5.38 -5.16 11.56
N GLU A 105 -6.20 -4.37 12.26
CA GLU A 105 -5.71 -3.23 13.02
C GLU A 105 -4.83 -3.64 14.23
N ASN A 106 -5.31 -4.63 14.99
CA ASN A 106 -4.68 -4.99 16.26
C ASN A 106 -3.46 -5.87 16.07
N VAL A 107 -3.46 -6.73 15.05
CA VAL A 107 -2.43 -7.74 14.84
C VAL A 107 -1.50 -7.34 13.71
N MET A 108 -1.99 -7.17 12.48
CA MET A 108 -1.13 -6.86 11.34
C MET A 108 -0.57 -5.44 11.41
N HIS A 109 -1.41 -4.41 11.50
CA HIS A 109 -0.97 -3.02 11.66
C HIS A 109 -0.28 -2.80 13.02
N GLY A 110 -0.67 -3.55 14.06
CA GLY A 110 0.05 -3.61 15.32
C GLY A 110 1.50 -4.10 15.15
N ALA A 111 1.71 -5.17 14.39
CA ALA A 111 3.04 -5.70 14.07
C ALA A 111 3.86 -4.71 13.23
N VAL A 112 3.25 -4.09 12.21
CA VAL A 112 3.88 -3.03 11.39
C VAL A 112 4.45 -1.93 12.28
N ARG A 113 3.64 -1.38 13.20
CA ARG A 113 4.07 -0.31 14.12
C ARG A 113 5.13 -0.75 15.13
N LYS A 114 5.12 -2.02 15.56
CA LYS A 114 6.16 -2.57 16.44
C LYS A 114 7.51 -2.71 15.73
N LEU A 115 7.50 -3.09 14.45
CA LEU A 115 8.70 -3.27 13.63
C LEU A 115 9.25 -1.94 13.10
N ASN A 116 8.36 -0.98 12.82
CA ASN A 116 8.74 0.37 12.44
C ASN A 116 7.80 1.38 13.13
N SER A 117 8.31 2.05 14.17
CA SER A 117 7.55 3.03 14.96
C SER A 117 7.13 4.27 14.17
N THR A 118 7.73 4.52 13.01
CA THR A 118 7.39 5.64 12.12
C THR A 118 6.35 5.27 11.06
N ALA A 119 6.00 3.98 10.93
CA ALA A 119 5.00 3.54 9.97
C ALA A 119 3.60 4.00 10.37
N THR A 120 2.82 4.45 9.39
CA THR A 120 1.47 4.99 9.58
C THR A 120 0.44 4.20 8.75
N PRO A 121 0.24 2.89 9.02
CA PRO A 121 -0.74 2.11 8.28
C PRO A 121 -2.16 2.68 8.47
N PRO A 122 -3.05 2.51 7.48
CA PRO A 122 -4.41 3.05 7.54
C PRO A 122 -5.19 2.46 8.72
N GLY A 123 -5.88 3.31 9.48
CA GLY A 123 -6.65 2.85 10.63
C GLY A 123 -7.92 2.12 10.21
N VAL A 124 -8.09 0.87 10.63
CA VAL A 124 -9.36 0.13 10.47
C VAL A 124 -10.18 0.27 11.75
N LYS A 125 -11.31 0.98 11.68
CA LYS A 125 -12.23 1.15 12.82
C LYS A 125 -13.33 0.10 12.75
N ARG A 126 -13.55 -0.61 13.85
CA ARG A 126 -14.79 -1.40 14.02
C ARG A 126 -15.96 -0.44 14.17
N TYR A 127 -17.01 -0.66 13.37
CA TYR A 127 -18.29 -0.02 13.62
C TYR A 127 -18.86 -0.57 14.93
N LYS A 128 -18.95 0.27 15.97
CA LYS A 128 -19.67 -0.05 17.19
C LYS A 128 -21.12 0.37 16.96
N GLY A 129 -21.97 -0.54 16.50
CA GLY A 129 -23.41 -0.28 16.47
C GLY A 129 -23.91 -0.04 17.89
N GLU A 130 -24.65 1.06 18.09
CA GLU A 130 -25.43 1.26 19.31
C GLU A 130 -26.43 0.09 19.41
N ARG A 131 -26.36 -0.66 20.51
CA ARG A 131 -27.34 -1.68 20.87
C ARG A 131 -28.46 -1.04 21.68
#